data_AF-A0A938NRP3-F1
#
_entry.id   AF-A0A938NRP3-F1
#
_cell.length_a   1.000
_cell.length_b   1.000
_cell.length_c   1.000
_cell.angle_alpha   90.00
_cell.angle_beta   90.00
_cell.angle_gamma   90.00
#
_symmetry.space_group_name_H-M   'P 1'
#
loop_
_entity.id
_entity.type
_entity.pdbx_description
1 polymer ?
#
loop_
_entity_poly.entity_id
_entity_poly.type
_entity_poly.pdbx_seq_one_letter_code
_entity_poly.pdbx_strand_id
1 'polypeptide(L)'
;MKLYRICIASKLICIMASAGLCADSPVDLFADLEDWNGTPVVTSSEAAPSTNEIADPTSVICTEPDYPSTPASPPPVRAPIDLDDLFSQGKERYAEEDWTVAQQRFEAVLQQDPYHDGATKWLKRTLDKQTAAEKKQTLNTRAHMLETVQAAWNTPKTIHEIPPNENQPRELSEQDQQALRLQDKLETIRIPQLAFQATDIQRVIEELATRCRELDPEQSGVNIILFGTADISVAPVTFTGNNLSAREALDIVTQISGMKYEVGATCVRVTPVHYESPQQMVAAEFDLTPAVGKKLASRSSTQPGGLCDVRDFFTTIPFPVGSSAHYNPEFNVLLVRHSPKYIDHVSAILERYKRKELEERSRQVEIETKFIEVEQGALDELGFNWTVGEAGDTMTAGALGMPGGQNLFTDSLRDGQESFATGINPADRASSFNSYANETYNPTGSGLVGTASELMVQKIKGAPVDLVIRALERMSGSDLLSAPKILTKSGEVARIHVGEVHWFPSAYDVEIERYAQ
;
A
#
# COMPACT_ATOMS: atom_id res chain seq x y z
N MET A 1 -13.93 20.57 39.32
CA MET A 1 -13.57 21.40 38.13
C MET A 1 -14.72 21.65 37.12
N LYS A 2 -15.94 21.11 37.26
CA LYS A 2 -17.03 21.28 36.27
C LYS A 2 -17.96 22.50 36.49
N LEU A 3 -18.06 23.04 37.70
CA LEU A 3 -18.95 24.19 38.01
C LEU A 3 -18.38 25.56 37.63
N TYR A 4 -17.05 25.72 37.53
CA TYR A 4 -16.40 26.99 37.18
C TYR A 4 -16.53 27.34 35.68
N ARG A 5 -16.84 26.36 34.82
CA ARG A 5 -16.94 26.53 33.36
C ARG A 5 -18.30 27.07 32.89
N ILE A 6 -19.35 26.97 33.70
CA ILE A 6 -20.72 27.35 33.32
C ILE A 6 -20.96 28.87 33.50
N CYS A 7 -20.35 29.50 34.49
CA CYS A 7 -20.52 30.95 34.75
C CYS A 7 -19.84 31.86 33.71
N ILE A 8 -18.81 31.38 33.01
CA ILE A 8 -18.05 32.17 32.02
C ILE A 8 -18.75 32.18 30.66
N ALA A 9 -19.42 31.09 30.29
CA ALA A 9 -20.15 30.98 29.02
C ALA A 9 -21.34 31.96 28.92
N SER A 10 -22.00 32.27 30.05
CA SER A 10 -23.19 33.13 30.04
C SER A 10 -22.89 34.63 29.92
N LYS A 11 -21.66 35.07 30.24
CA LYS A 11 -21.21 36.47 30.01
C LYS A 11 -20.68 36.70 28.60
N LEU A 12 -20.19 35.65 27.94
CA LEU A 12 -19.58 35.74 26.60
C LEU A 12 -20.61 35.98 25.48
N ILE A 13 -21.84 35.49 25.65
CA ILE A 13 -22.89 35.56 24.61
C ILE A 13 -23.51 36.97 24.48
N CYS A 14 -23.51 37.78 25.54
CA CYS A 14 -24.09 39.14 25.50
C CYS A 14 -23.21 40.19 24.82
N ILE A 15 -21.89 39.96 24.69
CA ILE A 15 -20.96 40.97 24.14
C ILE A 15 -20.73 40.76 22.62
N MET A 16 -20.86 39.52 22.15
CA MET A 16 -20.67 39.16 20.73
C MET A 16 -21.76 39.71 19.80
N ALA A 17 -22.91 40.15 20.33
CA ALA A 17 -24.04 40.63 19.53
C ALA A 17 -23.94 42.12 19.11
N SER A 18 -23.00 42.91 19.65
CA SER A 18 -22.99 44.37 19.45
C SER A 18 -21.78 44.98 18.72
N ALA A 19 -20.76 44.21 18.32
CA ALA A 19 -19.50 44.84 17.85
C ALA A 19 -18.82 44.25 16.59
N GLY A 20 -19.32 43.18 15.95
CA GLY A 20 -18.84 42.77 14.62
C GLY A 20 -17.30 42.68 14.42
N LEU A 21 -16.57 42.10 15.38
CA LEU A 21 -15.11 41.96 15.35
C LEU A 21 -14.70 40.48 15.19
N CYS A 22 -13.79 40.20 14.25
CA CYS A 22 -13.08 38.92 14.13
C CYS A 22 -11.71 39.03 14.82
N ALA A 23 -11.45 38.18 15.82
CA ALA A 23 -10.13 38.02 16.43
C ALA A 23 -9.85 36.53 16.69
N ASP A 24 -8.66 36.06 16.31
CA ASP A 24 -8.27 34.64 16.28
C ASP A 24 -7.75 34.09 17.62
N SER A 25 -7.69 34.88 18.70
CA SER A 25 -7.37 34.36 20.03
C SER A 25 -8.03 35.17 21.17
N PRO A 26 -8.44 34.51 22.28
CA PRO A 26 -9.07 35.19 23.43
C PRO A 26 -8.15 36.14 24.21
N VAL A 27 -6.84 36.14 23.93
CA VAL A 27 -5.82 36.85 24.72
C VAL A 27 -5.56 38.26 24.18
N ASP A 28 -5.79 38.49 22.88
CA ASP A 28 -5.62 39.80 22.22
C ASP A 28 -6.78 40.76 22.53
N LEU A 29 -7.96 40.23 22.87
CA LEU A 29 -9.17 41.01 23.17
C LEU A 29 -9.04 41.91 24.42
N PHE A 30 -8.11 41.60 25.32
CA PHE A 30 -7.88 42.36 26.56
C PHE A 30 -6.73 43.36 26.47
N ALA A 31 -5.86 43.25 25.46
CA ALA A 31 -4.75 44.19 25.25
C ALA A 31 -5.21 45.46 24.51
N ASP A 32 -6.07 45.33 23.50
CA ASP A 32 -6.60 46.47 22.75
C ASP A 32 -7.52 47.38 23.58
N LEU A 33 -8.01 46.90 24.73
CA LEU A 33 -8.84 47.68 25.65
C LEU A 33 -8.02 48.54 26.62
N GLU A 34 -6.73 48.24 26.83
CA GLU A 34 -5.85 48.96 27.77
C GLU A 34 -5.09 50.14 27.12
N ASP A 35 -4.92 50.15 25.79
CA ASP A 35 -4.09 51.13 25.06
C ASP A 35 -4.87 52.26 24.33
N TRP A 36 -6.18 52.44 24.56
CA TRP A 36 -6.93 53.53 23.90
C TRP A 36 -6.69 54.91 24.52
N ASN A 37 -5.65 55.61 24.04
CA ASN A 37 -5.50 57.07 24.11
C ASN A 37 -5.23 57.63 22.69
N GLY A 38 -6.08 58.54 22.21
CA GLY A 38 -6.25 58.85 20.79
C GLY A 38 -5.12 59.62 20.06
N THR A 39 -4.79 59.14 18.85
CA THR A 39 -4.38 59.79 17.56
C THR A 39 -3.29 60.90 17.52
N PRO A 40 -2.63 61.20 16.36
CA PRO A 40 -2.76 60.65 14.99
C PRO A 40 -1.45 60.21 14.27
N VAL A 41 -1.70 59.59 13.11
CA VAL A 41 -0.83 59.12 12.01
C VAL A 41 0.27 60.08 11.54
N VAL A 42 1.45 59.55 11.20
CA VAL A 42 2.36 60.08 10.17
C VAL A 42 2.95 58.94 9.32
N THR A 43 2.88 59.11 8.01
CA THR A 43 3.37 58.25 6.91
C THR A 43 4.79 58.64 6.45
N SER A 44 5.58 57.67 5.97
CA SER A 44 6.65 57.72 4.91
C SER A 44 7.77 56.72 5.27
N SER A 45 8.59 56.13 4.41
CA SER A 45 8.72 55.99 2.95
C SER A 45 9.81 54.90 2.74
N GLU A 46 9.73 54.28 1.58
CA GLU A 46 10.50 53.17 0.98
C GLU A 46 12.02 53.38 0.80
N ALA A 47 12.82 52.30 0.88
CA ALA A 47 13.79 51.84 -0.15
C ALA A 47 14.86 50.84 0.38
N ALA A 48 15.07 49.76 -0.37
CA ALA A 48 16.30 48.94 -0.43
C ALA A 48 17.01 49.24 -1.80
N PRO A 49 18.10 48.59 -2.27
CA PRO A 49 18.89 47.46 -1.71
C PRO A 49 20.43 47.51 -2.02
N SER A 50 21.09 46.34 -1.85
CA SER A 50 22.32 45.83 -2.54
C SER A 50 23.67 46.10 -1.84
N THR A 51 24.70 45.24 -1.83
CA THR A 51 25.05 43.96 -2.51
C THR A 51 26.22 43.29 -1.75
N ASN A 52 26.41 41.97 -1.92
CA ASN A 52 27.64 41.14 -2.01
C ASN A 52 28.97 41.65 -1.37
N GLU A 53 29.85 40.84 -0.77
CA GLU A 53 30.37 39.56 -1.28
C GLU A 53 31.28 38.86 -0.24
N ILE A 54 31.61 37.63 -0.59
CA ILE A 54 32.33 36.54 0.08
C ILE A 54 33.83 36.83 0.30
N ALA A 55 34.41 36.34 1.41
CA ALA A 55 35.61 35.44 1.43
C ALA A 55 36.39 35.49 2.78
N ASP A 56 36.45 34.35 3.46
CA ASP A 56 37.67 33.87 4.14
C ASP A 56 38.61 33.28 3.05
N PRO A 57 39.97 33.18 3.21
CA PRO A 57 40.58 32.49 4.36
C PRO A 57 42.04 32.87 4.77
N THR A 58 42.44 32.35 5.94
CA THR A 58 43.81 31.90 6.34
C THR A 58 44.99 32.89 6.56
N SER A 59 45.36 32.98 7.85
CA SER A 59 46.68 32.58 8.40
C SER A 59 47.87 33.57 8.49
N VAL A 60 48.52 33.52 9.67
CA VAL A 60 49.99 33.51 9.91
C VAL A 60 50.69 34.80 10.36
N ILE A 61 51.03 34.77 11.66
CA ILE A 61 52.31 35.12 12.34
C ILE A 61 52.48 36.49 13.02
N CYS A 62 53.00 36.32 14.24
CA CYS A 62 53.33 37.19 15.34
C CYS A 62 54.41 38.23 15.05
N THR A 63 54.26 39.39 15.69
CA THR A 63 55.37 40.19 16.22
C THR A 63 54.94 40.79 17.57
N GLU A 64 55.49 40.28 18.66
CA GLU A 64 55.71 41.06 19.90
C GLU A 64 56.83 42.06 19.61
N PRO A 65 56.83 43.29 20.16
CA PRO A 65 57.28 43.45 21.55
C PRO A 65 56.72 44.65 22.34
N ASP A 66 57.18 44.68 23.59
CA ASP A 66 57.29 45.79 24.54
C ASP A 66 56.07 46.22 25.35
N TYR A 67 56.12 45.78 26.61
CA TYR A 67 55.39 46.37 27.74
C TYR A 67 56.03 47.72 28.16
N PRO A 68 55.25 48.81 28.21
CA PRO A 68 55.43 49.82 29.22
C PRO A 68 54.41 49.60 30.35
N SER A 69 54.94 49.34 31.54
CA SER A 69 54.22 49.31 32.81
C SER A 69 53.51 50.64 33.06
N THR A 70 52.21 50.68 32.77
CA THR A 70 51.31 51.72 33.24
C THR A 70 50.34 51.06 34.22
N PRO A 71 50.13 51.57 35.44
CA PRO A 71 49.12 51.01 36.33
C PRO A 71 47.76 51.12 35.65
N ALA A 72 47.13 49.98 35.41
CA ALA A 72 45.83 49.89 34.78
C ALA A 72 44.81 50.74 35.55
N SER A 73 44.15 51.66 34.85
CA SER A 73 42.88 52.21 35.32
C SER A 73 41.94 51.06 35.66
N PRO A 74 41.11 51.17 36.71
CA PRO A 74 40.11 50.15 37.00
C PRO A 74 39.21 49.94 35.77
N PRO A 75 38.71 48.70 35.52
CA PRO A 75 37.81 48.44 34.41
C PRO A 75 36.61 49.39 34.46
N PRO A 76 36.08 49.83 33.31
CA PRO A 76 34.89 50.67 33.31
C PRO A 76 33.77 49.93 34.02
N VAL A 77 33.17 50.59 35.03
CA VAL A 77 31.98 50.10 35.72
C VAL A 77 30.92 49.84 34.65
N ARG A 78 30.51 48.58 34.49
CA ARG A 78 29.46 48.15 33.56
C ARG A 78 28.22 48.99 33.87
N ALA A 79 27.72 49.73 32.88
CA ALA A 79 26.51 50.53 33.05
C ALA A 79 25.37 49.63 33.57
N PRO A 80 24.53 50.12 34.49
CA PRO A 80 23.36 49.35 34.93
C PRO A 80 22.51 49.03 33.71
N ILE A 81 22.26 47.75 33.46
CA ILE A 81 21.36 47.30 32.39
C ILE A 81 19.98 47.80 32.77
N ASP A 82 19.40 48.66 31.93
CA ASP A 82 18.05 49.14 32.12
C ASP A 82 17.06 48.03 31.74
N LEU A 83 16.38 47.50 32.76
CA LEU A 83 15.45 46.37 32.60
C LEU A 83 14.22 46.77 31.77
N ASP A 84 13.80 48.04 31.86
CA ASP A 84 12.65 48.55 31.11
C ASP A 84 12.96 48.68 29.61
N ASP A 85 14.19 49.08 29.28
CA ASP A 85 14.69 49.11 27.90
C ASP A 85 14.74 47.69 27.31
N LEU A 86 15.30 46.72 28.02
CA LEU A 86 15.38 45.33 27.57
C LEU A 86 13.99 44.69 27.38
N PHE A 87 13.05 45.00 28.27
CA PHE A 87 11.66 44.55 28.16
C PHE A 87 10.94 45.22 26.98
N SER A 88 11.22 46.50 26.71
CA SER A 88 10.67 47.22 25.54
C SER A 88 11.17 46.64 24.21
N GLN A 89 12.46 46.32 24.12
CA GLN A 89 13.07 45.66 22.95
C GLN A 89 12.47 44.28 22.71
N GLY A 90 12.15 43.52 23.77
CA GLY A 90 11.46 42.24 23.65
C GLY A 90 10.08 42.38 23.00
N LYS A 91 9.32 43.43 23.34
CA LYS A 91 8.02 43.72 22.74
C LYS A 91 8.13 44.18 21.28
N GLU A 92 9.16 44.97 20.95
CA GLU A 92 9.44 45.40 19.58
C GLU A 92 9.74 44.19 18.68
N ARG A 93 10.62 43.28 19.11
CA ARG A 93 10.94 42.05 18.38
C ARG A 93 9.73 41.12 18.23
N TYR A 94 8.86 41.08 19.25
CA TYR A 94 7.59 40.36 19.15
C TYR A 94 6.67 41.01 18.09
N ALA A 95 6.62 42.33 18.00
CA ALA A 95 5.83 43.04 16.98
C ALA A 95 6.40 42.84 15.55
N GLU A 96 7.72 42.68 15.43
CA GLU A 96 8.41 42.33 14.18
C GLU A 96 8.27 40.84 13.80
N GLU A 97 7.52 40.04 14.56
CA GLU A 97 7.35 38.59 14.40
C GLU A 97 8.64 37.75 14.58
N ASP A 98 9.72 38.34 15.11
CA ASP A 98 10.92 37.61 15.50
C ASP A 98 10.77 37.01 16.90
N TRP A 99 10.00 35.93 16.96
CA TRP A 99 9.68 35.24 18.21
C TRP A 99 10.91 34.67 18.92
N THR A 100 11.98 34.35 18.19
CA THR A 100 13.19 33.73 18.75
C THR A 100 14.00 34.76 19.53
N VAL A 101 14.22 35.94 18.94
CA VAL A 101 14.93 37.03 19.61
C VAL A 101 14.06 37.61 20.73
N ALA A 102 12.75 37.73 20.53
CA ALA A 102 11.82 38.18 21.59
C ALA A 102 11.87 37.27 22.83
N GLN A 103 11.87 35.95 22.64
CA GLN A 103 12.02 34.97 23.73
C GLN A 103 13.32 35.20 24.51
N GLN A 104 14.45 35.30 23.82
CA GLN A 104 15.76 35.51 24.45
C GLN A 104 15.79 36.80 25.28
N ARG A 105 15.14 37.87 24.80
CA ARG A 105 15.04 39.14 25.54
C ARG A 105 14.18 39.01 26.80
N PHE A 106 13.01 38.36 26.72
CA PHE A 106 12.17 38.13 27.90
C PHE A 106 12.83 37.18 28.91
N GLU A 107 13.55 36.15 28.46
CA GLU A 107 14.33 35.27 29.32
C GLU A 107 15.48 36.01 30.00
N ALA A 108 16.19 36.90 29.29
CA ALA A 108 17.25 37.73 29.85
C ALA A 108 16.71 38.68 30.95
N VAL A 109 15.49 39.22 30.76
CA VAL A 109 14.80 40.00 31.80
C VAL A 109 14.50 39.12 33.03
N LEU A 110 13.97 37.90 32.83
CA LEU A 110 13.65 36.97 33.93
C LEU A 110 14.89 36.41 34.65
N GLN A 111 16.04 36.35 33.98
CA GLN A 111 17.31 35.97 34.62
C GLN A 111 17.77 37.03 35.63
N GLN A 112 17.46 38.30 35.38
CA GLN A 112 17.84 39.40 36.25
C GLN A 112 16.75 39.72 37.29
N ASP A 113 15.48 39.60 36.94
CA ASP A 113 14.33 39.62 37.85
C ASP A 113 13.42 38.39 37.66
N PRO A 114 13.63 37.32 38.46
CA PRO A 114 12.84 36.09 38.38
C PRO A 114 11.34 36.24 38.63
N TYR A 115 10.89 37.34 39.25
CA TYR A 115 9.49 37.56 39.62
C TYR A 115 8.78 38.61 38.75
N HIS A 116 9.36 39.00 37.61
CA HIS A 116 8.75 39.98 36.72
C HIS A 116 7.55 39.40 35.93
N ASP A 117 6.34 39.71 36.41
CA ASP A 117 5.06 39.21 35.85
C ASP A 117 4.84 39.59 34.36
N GLY A 118 5.29 40.78 33.95
CA GLY A 118 5.19 41.24 32.56
C GLY A 118 5.99 40.34 31.61
N ALA A 119 7.27 40.11 31.91
CA ALA A 119 8.14 39.25 31.11
C ALA A 119 7.64 37.80 31.06
N THR A 120 7.12 37.24 32.15
CA THR A 120 6.54 35.88 32.16
C THR A 120 5.32 35.77 31.23
N LYS A 121 4.42 36.76 31.27
CA LYS A 121 3.22 36.78 30.40
C LYS A 121 3.59 36.89 28.92
N TRP A 122 4.52 37.79 28.59
CA TRP A 122 4.97 37.97 27.21
C TRP A 122 5.76 36.78 26.69
N LEU A 123 6.62 36.16 27.51
CA LEU A 123 7.31 34.91 27.17
C LEU A 123 6.32 33.79 26.80
N LYS A 124 5.26 33.61 27.61
CA LYS A 124 4.22 32.62 27.31
C LYS A 124 3.54 32.88 25.97
N ARG A 125 3.20 34.13 25.66
CA ARG A 125 2.60 34.51 24.37
C ARG A 125 3.53 34.20 23.20
N THR A 126 4.82 34.49 23.33
CA THR A 126 5.83 34.17 22.32
C THR A 126 5.91 32.66 22.05
N LEU A 127 5.90 31.83 23.09
CA LEU A 127 5.90 30.37 22.95
C LEU A 127 4.62 29.84 22.30
N ASP A 128 3.45 30.40 22.62
CA ASP A 128 2.19 30.03 21.97
C ASP A 128 2.21 30.36 20.46
N LYS A 129 2.84 31.48 20.06
CA LYS A 129 3.02 31.84 18.64
C LYS A 129 4.00 30.91 17.92
N GLN A 130 5.12 30.57 18.54
CA GLN A 130 6.10 29.62 17.98
C GLN A 130 5.47 28.24 17.75
N THR A 131 4.78 27.69 18.75
CA THR A 131 4.13 26.37 18.63
C THR A 131 3.04 26.35 17.55
N ALA A 132 2.29 27.45 17.36
CA ALA A 132 1.34 27.58 16.27
C ALA A 132 2.01 27.60 14.88
N ALA A 133 3.15 28.29 14.75
CA ALA A 133 3.93 28.34 13.51
C ALA A 133 4.53 26.97 13.15
N GLU A 134 5.09 26.24 14.12
CA GLU A 134 5.63 24.89 13.94
C GLU A 134 4.54 23.90 13.49
N LYS A 135 3.34 24.01 14.07
CA LYS A 135 2.18 23.21 13.66
C LYS A 135 1.82 23.44 12.19
N LYS A 136 1.86 24.70 11.72
CA LYS A 136 1.61 25.05 10.30
C LYS A 136 2.69 24.48 9.37
N GLN A 137 3.96 24.57 9.76
CA GLN A 137 5.06 23.98 8.98
C GLN A 137 4.91 22.47 8.86
N THR A 138 4.59 21.78 9.96
CA THR A 138 4.34 20.33 9.98
C THR A 138 3.21 19.92 9.02
N LEU A 139 2.12 20.69 8.96
CA LEU A 139 1.02 20.46 8.03
C LEU A 139 1.44 20.65 6.56
N ASN A 140 2.25 21.67 6.27
CA ASN A 140 2.77 21.92 4.92
C ASN A 140 3.71 20.80 4.47
N THR A 141 4.64 20.35 5.33
CA THR A 141 5.53 19.24 5.04
C THR A 141 4.74 17.96 4.77
N ARG A 142 3.69 17.70 5.54
CA ARG A 142 2.79 16.57 5.32
C ARG A 142 2.07 16.64 3.97
N ALA A 143 1.58 17.82 3.57
CA ALA A 143 0.91 18.01 2.28
C ALA A 143 1.84 17.72 1.10
N HIS A 144 3.09 18.19 1.17
CA HIS A 144 4.09 17.94 0.13
C HIS A 144 4.48 16.45 0.05
N MET A 145 4.58 15.75 1.18
CA MET A 145 4.80 14.30 1.19
C MET A 145 3.65 13.51 0.54
N LEU A 146 2.41 13.97 0.67
CA LEU A 146 1.26 13.31 0.01
C LEU A 146 1.25 13.55 -1.51
N GLU A 147 1.63 14.74 -1.97
CA GLU A 147 1.72 15.08 -3.39
C GLU A 147 2.78 14.23 -4.11
N THR A 148 3.97 14.10 -3.51
CA THR A 148 5.06 13.29 -4.07
C THR A 148 4.69 11.81 -4.18
N VAL A 149 3.99 11.27 -3.18
CA VAL A 149 3.41 9.91 -3.26
C VAL A 149 2.42 9.86 -4.43
N GLN A 150 1.44 10.76 -4.49
CA GLN A 150 0.42 10.72 -5.55
C GLN A 150 1.00 10.83 -6.97
N ALA A 151 2.04 11.65 -7.17
CA ALA A 151 2.75 11.76 -8.44
C ALA A 151 3.43 10.44 -8.84
N ALA A 152 4.04 9.72 -7.89
CA ALA A 152 4.66 8.42 -8.14
C ALA A 152 3.65 7.31 -8.50
N TRP A 153 2.39 7.46 -8.09
CA TRP A 153 1.31 6.52 -8.42
C TRP A 153 0.68 6.75 -9.81
N ASN A 154 0.90 7.91 -10.45
CA ASN A 154 0.37 8.20 -11.77
C ASN A 154 1.33 7.72 -12.88
N THR A 155 0.89 6.80 -13.75
CA THR A 155 1.68 6.32 -14.89
C THR A 155 1.79 7.41 -15.98
N PRO A 156 2.97 7.63 -16.59
CA PRO A 156 3.12 8.59 -17.68
C PRO A 156 2.31 8.16 -18.91
N LYS A 157 1.57 9.11 -19.49
CA LYS A 157 0.74 8.88 -20.67
C LYS A 157 1.63 8.69 -21.90
N THR A 158 1.61 7.50 -22.49
CA THR A 158 2.31 7.20 -23.75
C THR A 158 1.67 7.97 -24.91
N ILE A 159 2.42 8.85 -25.55
CA ILE A 159 2.04 9.49 -26.80
C ILE A 159 2.48 8.53 -27.92
N HIS A 160 1.53 7.95 -28.64
CA HIS A 160 1.82 7.15 -29.82
C HIS A 160 2.06 8.08 -31.01
N GLU A 161 3.27 8.05 -31.57
CA GLU A 161 3.59 8.69 -32.84
C GLU A 161 2.95 7.93 -34.00
N ILE A 162 2.31 8.66 -34.91
CA ILE A 162 1.64 8.13 -36.10
C ILE A 162 2.73 7.88 -37.17
N PRO A 163 2.82 6.66 -37.75
CA PRO A 163 3.84 6.38 -38.75
C PRO A 163 3.59 7.15 -40.07
N PRO A 164 4.65 7.51 -40.81
CA PRO A 164 4.54 8.27 -42.06
C PRO A 164 4.03 7.41 -43.24
N ASN A 165 3.32 8.11 -44.11
CA ASN A 165 2.48 7.73 -45.25
C ASN A 165 3.01 6.63 -46.22
N GLU A 166 2.12 5.70 -46.62
CA GLU A 166 2.31 4.48 -47.45
C GLU A 166 2.41 4.69 -48.98
N ASN A 167 2.54 5.92 -49.48
CA ASN A 167 2.43 6.21 -50.92
C ASN A 167 3.77 6.20 -51.69
N GLN A 168 4.36 5.01 -51.91
CA GLN A 168 5.38 4.81 -52.96
C GLN A 168 4.96 3.68 -53.93
N PRO A 169 5.04 3.88 -55.27
CA PRO A 169 4.73 2.83 -56.23
C PRO A 169 5.78 1.72 -56.15
N ARG A 170 5.32 0.48 -55.94
CA ARG A 170 6.13 -0.73 -55.92
C ARG A 170 6.53 -1.11 -57.35
N GLU A 171 7.82 -1.28 -57.63
CA GLU A 171 8.28 -1.81 -58.93
C GLU A 171 7.76 -3.25 -59.11
N LEU A 172 7.03 -3.51 -60.20
CA LEU A 172 6.43 -4.82 -60.52
C LEU A 172 7.50 -5.77 -61.07
N SER A 173 7.55 -7.00 -60.55
CA SER A 173 8.53 -8.02 -60.91
C SER A 173 8.32 -8.53 -62.35
N GLU A 174 9.35 -9.08 -62.99
CA GLU A 174 9.24 -9.68 -64.35
C GLU A 174 8.17 -10.79 -64.41
N GLN A 175 7.95 -11.50 -63.29
CA GLN A 175 6.89 -12.51 -63.18
C GLN A 175 5.48 -11.89 -63.20
N ASP A 176 5.29 -10.71 -62.61
CA ASP A 176 4.01 -10.00 -62.59
C ASP A 176 3.64 -9.50 -63.99
N GLN A 177 4.64 -9.05 -64.76
CA GLN A 177 4.45 -8.64 -66.16
C GLN A 177 4.03 -9.80 -67.06
N GLN A 178 4.56 -11.01 -66.84
CA GLN A 178 4.16 -12.21 -67.60
C GLN A 178 2.75 -12.68 -67.25
N ALA A 179 2.37 -12.61 -65.97
CA ALA A 179 1.01 -12.91 -65.53
C ALA A 179 -0.03 -11.94 -66.14
N LEU A 180 0.30 -10.65 -66.21
CA LEU A 180 -0.55 -9.63 -66.87
C LEU A 180 -0.76 -9.94 -68.36
N ARG A 181 0.29 -10.33 -69.09
CA ARG A 181 0.15 -10.73 -70.51
C ARG A 181 -0.76 -11.94 -70.70
N LEU A 182 -0.64 -12.94 -69.81
CA LEU A 182 -1.51 -14.12 -69.86
C LEU A 182 -2.96 -13.76 -69.51
N GLN A 183 -3.15 -12.81 -68.60
CA GLN A 183 -4.46 -12.29 -68.23
C GLN A 183 -5.14 -11.56 -69.39
N ASP A 184 -4.42 -10.66 -70.08
CA ASP A 184 -4.91 -9.98 -71.29
C ASP A 184 -5.26 -10.98 -72.41
N LYS A 185 -4.48 -12.06 -72.52
CA LYS A 185 -4.72 -13.14 -73.47
C LYS A 185 -6.01 -13.91 -73.18
N LEU A 186 -6.31 -14.19 -71.91
CA LEU A 186 -7.57 -14.81 -71.48
C LEU A 186 -8.81 -13.93 -71.77
N GLU A 187 -8.67 -12.61 -71.74
CA GLU A 187 -9.75 -11.68 -72.07
C GLU A 187 -9.97 -11.52 -73.57
N THR A 188 -8.89 -11.60 -74.36
CA THR A 188 -8.93 -11.41 -75.82
C THR A 188 -9.56 -12.60 -76.55
N ILE A 189 -9.30 -13.83 -76.09
CA ILE A 189 -9.81 -15.05 -76.73
C ILE A 189 -11.32 -15.17 -76.48
N ARG A 190 -12.13 -15.10 -77.53
CA ARG A 190 -13.60 -15.23 -77.49
C ARG A 190 -14.07 -16.57 -78.05
N ILE A 191 -14.80 -17.32 -77.24
CA ILE A 191 -15.38 -18.63 -77.56
C ILE A 191 -16.83 -18.43 -78.02
N PRO A 192 -17.17 -18.73 -79.30
CA PRO A 192 -18.48 -18.41 -79.87
C PRO A 192 -19.63 -19.22 -79.25
N GLN A 193 -19.41 -20.48 -78.90
CA GLN A 193 -20.41 -21.34 -78.25
C GLN A 193 -19.71 -22.34 -77.31
N LEU A 194 -20.19 -22.43 -76.08
CA LEU A 194 -19.70 -23.36 -75.06
C LEU A 194 -20.89 -24.01 -74.34
N ALA A 195 -20.95 -25.34 -74.32
CA ALA A 195 -22.03 -26.09 -73.69
C ALA A 195 -21.53 -27.37 -73.02
N PHE A 196 -21.79 -27.49 -71.72
CA PHE A 196 -21.47 -28.66 -70.89
C PHE A 196 -22.75 -29.21 -70.26
N GLN A 197 -22.92 -30.53 -70.27
CA GLN A 197 -24.07 -31.21 -69.69
C GLN A 197 -23.58 -32.30 -68.74
N ALA A 198 -23.65 -32.02 -67.44
CA ALA A 198 -23.15 -32.90 -66.37
C ALA A 198 -21.72 -33.43 -66.62
N THR A 199 -20.84 -32.56 -67.10
CA THR A 199 -19.46 -32.91 -67.47
C THR A 199 -18.53 -32.79 -66.26
N ASP A 200 -17.57 -33.71 -66.11
CA ASP A 200 -16.54 -33.62 -65.08
C ASP A 200 -15.56 -32.47 -65.37
N ILE A 201 -15.05 -31.85 -64.31
CA ILE A 201 -14.22 -30.65 -64.37
C ILE A 201 -12.90 -30.87 -65.12
N GLN A 202 -12.32 -32.07 -65.02
CA GLN A 202 -11.14 -32.44 -65.81
C GLN A 202 -11.43 -32.32 -67.32
N ARG A 203 -12.57 -32.87 -67.74
CA ARG A 203 -12.98 -32.86 -69.14
C ARG A 203 -13.36 -31.46 -69.63
N VAL A 204 -14.00 -30.66 -68.77
CA VAL A 204 -14.30 -29.25 -69.04
C VAL A 204 -13.02 -28.44 -69.29
N ILE A 205 -11.99 -28.64 -68.47
CA ILE A 205 -10.70 -27.94 -68.61
C ILE A 205 -9.97 -28.35 -69.91
N GLU A 206 -9.97 -29.63 -70.25
CA GLU A 206 -9.40 -30.13 -71.52
C GLU A 206 -10.07 -29.52 -72.74
N GLU A 207 -11.40 -29.45 -72.73
CA GLU A 207 -12.17 -28.87 -73.83
C GLU A 207 -11.92 -27.35 -73.94
N LEU A 208 -11.89 -26.65 -72.80
CA LEU A 208 -11.61 -25.22 -72.77
C LEU A 208 -10.17 -24.92 -73.24
N ALA A 209 -9.19 -25.72 -72.85
CA ALA A 209 -7.81 -25.60 -73.32
C ALA A 209 -7.70 -25.83 -74.84
N THR A 210 -8.45 -26.80 -75.39
CA THR A 210 -8.52 -27.06 -76.84
C THR A 210 -9.10 -25.86 -77.59
N ARG A 211 -10.24 -25.33 -77.13
CA ARG A 211 -10.89 -24.16 -77.73
C ARG A 211 -10.01 -22.91 -77.67
N CYS A 212 -9.34 -22.68 -76.55
CA CYS A 212 -8.40 -21.57 -76.41
C CYS A 212 -7.21 -21.69 -77.38
N ARG A 213 -6.75 -22.89 -77.70
CA ARG A 213 -5.67 -23.10 -78.68
C ARG A 213 -6.13 -22.88 -80.12
N GLU A 214 -7.34 -23.31 -80.47
CA GLU A 214 -7.91 -23.14 -81.82
C GLU A 214 -8.22 -21.69 -82.17
N LEU A 215 -8.65 -20.90 -81.18
CA LEU A 215 -9.11 -19.52 -81.35
C LEU A 215 -8.03 -18.46 -81.05
N ASP A 216 -6.82 -18.89 -80.66
CA ASP A 216 -5.68 -18.00 -80.38
C ASP A 216 -4.94 -17.59 -81.67
N PRO A 217 -4.82 -16.29 -81.98
CA PRO A 217 -4.06 -15.80 -83.13
C PRO A 217 -2.59 -16.25 -83.14
N GLU A 218 -2.00 -16.44 -81.95
CA GLU A 218 -0.60 -16.83 -81.79
C GLU A 218 -0.38 -18.35 -81.74
N GLN A 219 -1.46 -19.16 -81.77
CA GLN A 219 -1.46 -20.63 -81.63
C GLN A 219 -0.75 -21.20 -80.38
N SER A 220 -0.35 -20.34 -79.44
CA SER A 220 0.32 -20.75 -78.20
C SER A 220 -0.68 -21.37 -77.21
N GLY A 221 -1.96 -20.99 -77.33
CA GLY A 221 -3.03 -21.44 -76.45
C GLY A 221 -2.82 -20.98 -75.01
N VAL A 222 -3.65 -21.49 -74.11
CA VAL A 222 -3.53 -21.25 -72.66
C VAL A 222 -3.30 -22.59 -71.97
N ASN A 223 -2.21 -22.69 -71.20
CA ASN A 223 -1.94 -23.90 -70.42
C ASN A 223 -2.74 -23.84 -69.11
N ILE A 224 -3.72 -24.73 -68.94
CA ILE A 224 -4.59 -24.77 -67.76
C ILE A 224 -4.33 -26.08 -67.04
N ILE A 225 -3.95 -26.00 -65.77
CA ILE A 225 -3.57 -27.16 -64.95
C ILE A 225 -4.48 -27.22 -63.73
N LEU A 226 -5.02 -28.41 -63.47
CA LEU A 226 -5.84 -28.70 -62.31
C LEU A 226 -4.99 -29.29 -61.18
N PHE A 227 -5.13 -28.77 -59.95
CA PHE A 227 -4.44 -29.25 -58.76
C PHE A 227 -5.42 -29.50 -57.62
N GLY A 228 -5.12 -30.47 -56.76
CA GLY A 228 -5.85 -30.68 -55.50
C GLY A 228 -7.22 -31.36 -55.63
N THR A 229 -7.55 -31.99 -56.76
CA THR A 229 -8.84 -32.67 -56.98
C THR A 229 -8.83 -34.18 -56.71
N ALA A 230 -7.68 -34.75 -56.30
CA ALA A 230 -7.57 -36.20 -56.06
C ALA A 230 -8.48 -36.71 -54.92
N ASP A 231 -8.74 -35.86 -53.91
CA ASP A 231 -9.47 -36.24 -52.68
C ASP A 231 -10.84 -35.57 -52.56
N ILE A 232 -11.25 -34.74 -53.53
CA ILE A 232 -12.47 -33.94 -53.48
C ILE A 232 -13.39 -34.34 -54.63
N SER A 233 -14.57 -34.85 -54.30
CA SER A 233 -15.63 -35.08 -55.29
C SER A 233 -16.22 -33.74 -55.72
N VAL A 234 -15.84 -33.28 -56.91
CA VAL A 234 -16.34 -32.04 -57.50
C VAL A 234 -17.70 -32.31 -58.17
N ALA A 235 -18.66 -31.41 -57.98
CA ALA A 235 -19.97 -31.52 -58.62
C ALA A 235 -19.85 -31.38 -60.16
N PRO A 236 -20.60 -32.17 -60.95
CA PRO A 236 -20.53 -32.09 -62.40
C PRO A 236 -21.03 -30.73 -62.91
N VAL A 237 -20.33 -30.16 -63.88
CA VAL A 237 -20.62 -28.82 -64.40
C VAL A 237 -21.67 -28.92 -65.51
N THR A 238 -22.72 -28.11 -65.39
CA THR A 238 -23.73 -27.91 -66.44
C THR A 238 -23.83 -26.42 -66.73
N PHE A 239 -23.49 -26.02 -67.96
CA PHE A 239 -23.43 -24.62 -68.37
C PHE A 239 -23.64 -24.49 -69.88
N THR A 240 -24.30 -23.42 -70.31
CA THR A 240 -24.40 -23.05 -71.73
C THR A 240 -24.23 -21.55 -71.87
N GLY A 241 -23.35 -21.12 -72.77
CA GLY A 241 -23.18 -19.71 -73.07
C GLY A 241 -22.58 -19.47 -74.45
N ASN A 242 -22.85 -18.28 -74.99
CA ASN A 242 -22.44 -17.86 -76.32
C ASN A 242 -21.54 -16.62 -76.23
N ASN A 243 -20.51 -16.56 -77.07
CA ASN A 243 -19.59 -15.43 -77.20
C ASN A 243 -18.97 -14.95 -75.87
N LEU A 244 -18.42 -15.90 -75.10
CA LEU A 244 -17.75 -15.62 -73.83
C LEU A 244 -16.24 -15.49 -74.03
N SER A 245 -15.59 -14.61 -73.28
CA SER A 245 -14.12 -14.65 -73.18
C SER A 245 -13.66 -15.92 -72.45
N ALA A 246 -12.43 -16.36 -72.71
CA ALA A 246 -11.85 -17.50 -72.01
C ALA A 246 -11.79 -17.25 -70.49
N ARG A 247 -11.58 -15.99 -70.07
CA ARG A 247 -11.67 -15.56 -68.66
C ARG A 247 -13.06 -15.77 -68.08
N GLU A 248 -14.10 -15.22 -68.71
CA GLU A 248 -15.50 -15.35 -68.23
C GLU A 248 -15.95 -16.81 -68.18
N ALA A 249 -15.56 -17.61 -69.19
CA ALA A 249 -15.84 -19.04 -69.19
C ALA A 249 -15.17 -19.75 -68.00
N LEU A 250 -13.91 -19.41 -67.68
CA LEU A 250 -13.19 -19.96 -66.55
C LEU A 250 -13.79 -19.51 -65.21
N ASP A 251 -14.18 -18.24 -65.08
CA ASP A 251 -14.87 -17.69 -63.91
C ASP A 251 -16.17 -18.48 -63.63
N ILE A 252 -17.02 -18.68 -64.65
CA ILE A 252 -18.29 -19.39 -64.49
C ILE A 252 -18.07 -20.86 -64.13
N VAL A 253 -17.16 -21.54 -64.84
CA VAL A 253 -16.85 -22.96 -64.60
C VAL A 253 -16.29 -23.18 -63.20
N THR A 254 -15.37 -22.32 -62.76
CA THR A 254 -14.76 -22.41 -61.43
C THR A 254 -15.77 -22.06 -60.33
N GLN A 255 -16.65 -21.08 -60.57
CA GLN A 255 -17.72 -20.73 -59.63
C GLN A 255 -18.75 -21.86 -59.45
N ILE A 256 -19.17 -22.53 -60.52
CA ILE A 256 -20.11 -23.68 -60.46
C ILE A 256 -19.48 -24.87 -59.73
N SER A 257 -18.18 -25.11 -59.95
CA SER A 257 -17.44 -26.23 -59.35
C SER A 257 -16.90 -25.95 -57.95
N GLY A 258 -17.07 -24.74 -57.41
CA GLY A 258 -16.51 -24.37 -56.10
C GLY A 258 -14.98 -24.34 -56.08
N MET A 259 -14.37 -24.00 -57.22
CA MET A 259 -12.93 -23.88 -57.39
C MET A 259 -12.53 -22.42 -57.58
N LYS A 260 -11.25 -22.14 -57.38
CA LYS A 260 -10.59 -20.86 -57.69
C LYS A 260 -9.52 -21.10 -58.74
N TYR A 261 -9.18 -20.07 -59.51
CA TYR A 261 -8.03 -20.12 -60.38
C TYR A 261 -7.08 -18.96 -60.10
N GLU A 262 -5.80 -19.19 -60.37
CA GLU A 262 -4.74 -18.19 -60.31
C GLU A 262 -4.01 -18.17 -61.65
N VAL A 263 -3.84 -16.98 -62.21
CA VAL A 263 -3.08 -16.77 -63.45
C VAL A 263 -1.62 -16.62 -63.07
N GLY A 264 -0.81 -17.64 -63.35
CA GLY A 264 0.63 -17.59 -63.17
C GLY A 264 1.35 -17.02 -64.39
N ALA A 265 2.68 -16.96 -64.33
CA ALA A 265 3.50 -16.46 -65.43
C ALA A 265 3.38 -17.29 -66.73
N THR A 266 3.07 -18.59 -66.63
CA THR A 266 3.09 -19.51 -67.79
C THR A 266 1.87 -20.43 -67.87
N CYS A 267 1.11 -20.57 -66.79
CA CYS A 267 -0.08 -21.42 -66.76
C CYS A 267 -1.14 -20.85 -65.83
N VAL A 268 -2.38 -21.22 -66.11
CA VAL A 268 -3.54 -20.97 -65.25
C VAL A 268 -3.69 -22.16 -64.32
N ARG A 269 -3.55 -21.92 -63.02
CA ARG A 269 -3.67 -22.93 -61.98
C ARG A 269 -5.09 -22.94 -61.44
N VAL A 270 -5.82 -24.04 -61.60
CA VAL A 270 -7.15 -24.23 -61.02
C VAL A 270 -7.03 -25.11 -59.77
N THR A 271 -7.59 -24.65 -58.65
CA THR A 271 -7.50 -25.29 -57.33
C THR A 271 -8.82 -25.19 -56.56
N PRO A 272 -9.13 -26.10 -55.64
CA PRO A 272 -10.22 -25.92 -54.69
C PRO A 272 -10.03 -24.66 -53.84
N VAL A 273 -11.12 -24.04 -53.38
CA VAL A 273 -11.08 -22.81 -52.57
C VAL A 273 -10.19 -22.96 -51.32
N HIS A 274 -10.25 -24.12 -50.66
CA HIS A 274 -9.51 -24.44 -49.43
C HIS A 274 -8.13 -25.10 -49.67
N TYR A 275 -7.72 -25.23 -50.93
CA TYR A 275 -6.41 -25.78 -51.25
C TYR A 275 -5.35 -24.66 -51.20
N GLU A 276 -4.30 -24.91 -50.43
CA GLU A 276 -3.07 -24.12 -50.43
C GLU A 276 -1.95 -24.95 -51.06
N SER A 277 -1.12 -24.33 -51.90
CA SER A 277 -0.06 -25.06 -52.58
C SER A 277 1.04 -25.47 -51.59
N PRO A 278 1.54 -26.73 -51.61
CA PRO A 278 2.62 -27.16 -50.73
C PRO A 278 3.91 -26.36 -50.87
N GLN A 279 4.13 -25.74 -52.04
CA GLN A 279 5.26 -24.85 -52.31
C GLN A 279 5.17 -23.52 -51.54
N GLN A 280 3.95 -23.07 -51.23
CA GLN A 280 3.72 -21.88 -50.41
C GLN A 280 3.67 -22.21 -48.91
N MET A 281 3.73 -23.48 -48.51
CA MET A 281 3.78 -23.87 -47.10
C MET A 281 5.20 -23.76 -46.57
N VAL A 282 5.37 -22.98 -45.51
CA VAL A 282 6.63 -22.75 -44.82
C VAL A 282 6.60 -23.49 -43.48
N ALA A 283 7.75 -23.97 -43.03
CA ALA A 283 7.91 -24.48 -41.67
C ALA A 283 8.43 -23.34 -40.77
N ALA A 284 7.77 -23.13 -39.65
CA ALA A 284 8.15 -22.17 -38.62
C ALA A 284 8.32 -22.87 -37.28
N GLU A 285 9.34 -22.44 -36.54
CA GLU A 285 9.64 -22.90 -35.20
C GLU A 285 9.25 -21.82 -34.19
N PHE A 286 8.57 -22.21 -33.13
CA PHE A 286 8.15 -21.30 -32.07
C PHE A 286 8.64 -21.80 -30.72
N ASP A 287 9.48 -21.00 -30.07
CA ASP A 287 9.90 -21.25 -28.69
C ASP A 287 8.77 -20.94 -27.73
N LEU A 288 8.49 -21.86 -26.80
CA LEU A 288 7.41 -21.73 -25.84
C LEU A 288 7.93 -21.78 -24.40
N THR A 289 7.20 -21.14 -23.52
CA THR A 289 7.36 -21.33 -22.07
C THR A 289 6.77 -22.68 -21.66
N PRO A 290 7.32 -23.35 -20.63
CA PRO A 290 6.82 -24.65 -20.19
C PRO A 290 5.33 -24.67 -19.80
N ALA A 291 4.80 -23.55 -19.28
CA ALA A 291 3.39 -23.48 -18.90
C ALA A 291 2.44 -23.37 -20.11
N VAL A 292 2.82 -22.62 -21.16
CA VAL A 292 2.09 -22.63 -22.44
C VAL A 292 2.19 -24.00 -23.10
N GLY A 293 3.38 -24.61 -23.09
CA GLY A 293 3.62 -25.96 -23.57
C GLY A 293 2.72 -27.01 -22.91
N LYS A 294 2.57 -26.93 -21.58
CA LYS A 294 1.66 -27.81 -20.83
C LYS A 294 0.18 -27.62 -21.22
N LYS A 295 -0.25 -26.37 -21.52
CA LYS A 295 -1.61 -26.10 -21.99
C LYS A 295 -1.85 -26.68 -23.39
N LEU A 296 -0.87 -26.59 -24.28
CA LEU A 296 -0.91 -27.22 -25.60
C LEU A 296 -0.98 -28.75 -25.50
N ALA A 297 -0.12 -29.34 -24.65
CA ALA A 297 -0.10 -30.78 -24.42
C ALA A 297 -1.38 -31.33 -23.76
N SER A 298 -2.13 -30.50 -23.02
CA SER A 298 -3.38 -30.92 -22.37
C SER A 298 -4.53 -31.24 -23.33
N ARG A 299 -4.46 -30.71 -24.56
CA ARG A 299 -5.48 -30.87 -25.61
C ARG A 299 -4.95 -31.64 -26.82
N SER A 300 -3.80 -32.30 -26.70
CA SER A 300 -3.17 -33.05 -27.79
C SER A 300 -3.32 -34.55 -27.63
N SER A 301 -3.40 -35.27 -28.75
CA SER A 301 -3.11 -36.69 -28.78
C SER A 301 -1.59 -36.91 -28.86
N THR A 302 -1.03 -37.70 -27.95
CA THR A 302 0.39 -38.05 -27.97
C THR A 302 0.68 -39.06 -29.08
N GLN A 303 1.60 -38.73 -29.99
CA GLN A 303 2.09 -39.68 -30.99
C GLN A 303 3.25 -40.53 -30.42
N PRO A 304 3.50 -41.73 -30.97
CA PRO A 304 4.65 -42.53 -30.60
C PRO A 304 5.94 -41.76 -30.95
N GLY A 305 6.73 -41.39 -29.93
CA GLY A 305 7.94 -40.57 -30.10
C GLY A 305 7.97 -39.26 -29.30
N GLY A 306 6.99 -39.01 -28.43
CA GLY A 306 7.01 -37.85 -27.51
C GLY A 306 6.56 -36.53 -28.14
N LEU A 307 6.39 -36.48 -29.47
CA LEU A 307 5.73 -35.38 -30.15
C LEU A 307 4.22 -35.39 -29.85
N CYS A 308 3.70 -34.24 -29.48
CA CYS A 308 2.29 -34.01 -29.24
C CYS A 308 1.67 -33.31 -30.46
N ASP A 309 0.63 -33.90 -31.04
CA ASP A 309 -0.12 -33.25 -32.12
C ASP A 309 -1.08 -32.22 -31.53
N VAL A 310 -0.85 -30.94 -31.83
CA VAL A 310 -1.56 -29.81 -31.20
C VAL A 310 -2.52 -29.11 -32.17
N ARG A 311 -2.83 -29.72 -33.32
CA ARG A 311 -3.77 -29.15 -34.31
C ARG A 311 -5.12 -28.78 -33.69
N ASP A 312 -5.64 -29.61 -32.79
CA ASP A 312 -6.91 -29.39 -32.08
C ASP A 312 -6.90 -28.16 -31.17
N PHE A 313 -5.72 -27.69 -30.75
CA PHE A 313 -5.62 -26.46 -29.95
C PHE A 313 -5.96 -25.22 -30.79
N PHE A 314 -5.63 -25.24 -32.08
CA PHE A 314 -5.82 -24.11 -32.99
C PHE A 314 -7.14 -24.23 -33.77
N THR A 315 -8.27 -24.30 -33.06
CA THR A 315 -9.60 -24.49 -33.66
C THR A 315 -10.00 -23.41 -34.67
N THR A 316 -9.38 -22.22 -34.60
CA THR A 316 -9.64 -21.09 -35.50
C THR A 316 -8.91 -21.24 -36.84
N ILE A 317 -7.90 -22.12 -36.92
CA ILE A 317 -7.03 -22.26 -38.09
C ILE A 317 -7.33 -23.59 -38.77
N PRO A 318 -7.81 -23.60 -40.02
CA PRO A 318 -8.02 -24.84 -40.76
C PRO A 318 -6.68 -25.43 -41.16
N PHE A 319 -6.47 -26.72 -40.90
CA PHE A 319 -5.26 -27.45 -41.31
C PHE A 319 -5.52 -28.26 -42.59
N PRO A 320 -5.22 -27.74 -43.79
CA PRO A 320 -5.35 -28.49 -45.04
C PRO A 320 -4.29 -29.60 -45.15
N VAL A 321 -4.45 -30.50 -46.12
CA VAL A 321 -3.49 -31.58 -46.38
C VAL A 321 -2.07 -31.02 -46.58
N GLY A 322 -1.09 -31.58 -45.86
CA GLY A 322 0.30 -31.11 -45.89
C GLY A 322 0.66 -30.04 -44.84
N SER A 323 -0.33 -29.51 -44.12
CA SER A 323 -0.09 -28.70 -42.91
C SER A 323 0.03 -29.58 -41.67
N SER A 324 0.84 -29.14 -40.71
CA SER A 324 1.04 -29.88 -39.46
C SER A 324 1.44 -28.96 -38.31
N ALA A 325 1.12 -29.34 -37.08
CA ALA A 325 1.51 -28.63 -35.87
C ALA A 325 1.88 -29.64 -34.78
N HIS A 326 3.17 -29.72 -34.46
CA HIS A 326 3.69 -30.68 -33.49
C HIS A 326 4.48 -29.96 -32.40
N TYR A 327 4.12 -30.21 -31.15
CA TYR A 327 4.82 -29.68 -29.98
C TYR A 327 5.79 -30.74 -29.44
N ASN A 328 7.03 -30.35 -29.17
CA ASN A 328 8.01 -31.16 -28.46
C ASN A 328 8.13 -30.67 -26.99
N PRO A 329 7.67 -31.47 -26.01
CA PRO A 329 7.77 -31.12 -24.59
C PRO A 329 9.20 -31.06 -24.04
N GLU A 330 10.16 -31.77 -24.63
CA GLU A 330 11.55 -31.80 -24.13
C GLU A 330 12.29 -30.48 -24.43
N PHE A 331 12.11 -29.96 -25.64
CA PHE A 331 12.77 -28.71 -26.07
C PHE A 331 11.88 -27.47 -25.92
N ASN A 332 10.61 -27.64 -25.56
CA ASN A 332 9.60 -26.57 -25.53
C ASN A 332 9.45 -25.82 -26.87
N VAL A 333 9.67 -26.52 -27.99
CA VAL A 333 9.54 -25.97 -29.34
C VAL A 333 8.28 -26.51 -30.00
N LEU A 334 7.51 -25.60 -30.61
CA LEU A 334 6.37 -25.93 -31.47
C LEU A 334 6.79 -25.77 -32.93
N LEU A 335 6.70 -26.87 -33.68
CA LEU A 335 6.98 -26.94 -35.10
C LEU A 335 5.66 -26.86 -35.88
N VAL A 336 5.48 -25.80 -36.66
CA VAL A 336 4.28 -25.59 -37.48
C VAL A 336 4.65 -25.50 -38.94
N ARG A 337 3.98 -26.29 -39.76
CA ARG A 337 4.04 -26.19 -41.22
C ARG A 337 2.71 -25.69 -41.74
N HIS A 338 2.67 -24.48 -42.30
CA HIS A 338 1.48 -23.85 -42.85
C HIS A 338 1.84 -22.77 -43.90
N SER A 339 0.87 -22.21 -44.61
CA SER A 339 1.09 -20.96 -45.36
C SER A 339 1.48 -19.77 -44.44
N PRO A 340 2.28 -18.82 -44.96
CA PRO A 340 2.76 -17.66 -44.20
C PRO A 340 1.65 -16.88 -43.49
N LYS A 341 0.50 -16.71 -44.15
CA LYS A 341 -0.65 -15.98 -43.58
C LYS A 341 -1.13 -16.61 -42.27
N TYR A 342 -1.24 -17.94 -42.21
CA TYR A 342 -1.69 -18.63 -41.02
C TYR A 342 -0.59 -18.79 -39.97
N ILE A 343 0.69 -18.79 -40.37
CA ILE A 343 1.82 -18.73 -39.43
C ILE A 343 1.77 -17.44 -38.61
N ASP A 344 1.45 -16.30 -39.23
CA ASP A 344 1.26 -15.03 -38.52
C ASP A 344 0.06 -15.08 -37.54
N HIS A 345 -0.99 -15.82 -37.89
CA HIS A 345 -2.11 -16.04 -36.97
C HIS A 345 -1.72 -16.95 -35.80
N VAL A 346 -0.95 -18.01 -36.03
CA VAL A 346 -0.40 -18.87 -34.97
C VAL A 346 0.49 -18.05 -34.05
N SER A 347 1.41 -17.24 -34.59
CA SER A 347 2.32 -16.42 -33.80
C SER A 347 1.55 -15.43 -32.92
N ALA A 348 0.53 -14.76 -33.45
CA ALA A 348 -0.33 -13.85 -32.69
C ALA A 348 -1.08 -14.55 -31.55
N ILE A 349 -1.57 -15.77 -31.77
CA ILE A 349 -2.23 -16.58 -30.73
C ILE A 349 -1.22 -16.94 -29.63
N LEU A 350 -0.04 -17.43 -30.01
CA LEU A 350 1.01 -17.82 -29.06
C LEU A 350 1.52 -16.62 -28.26
N GLU A 351 1.72 -15.46 -28.88
CA GLU A 351 2.11 -14.22 -28.20
C GLU A 351 1.07 -13.80 -27.16
N ARG A 352 -0.22 -13.92 -27.47
CA ARG A 352 -1.29 -13.64 -26.50
C ARG A 352 -1.20 -14.55 -25.28
N TYR A 353 -0.92 -15.84 -25.47
CA TYR A 353 -0.74 -16.78 -24.36
C TYR A 353 0.54 -16.51 -23.56
N LYS A 354 1.65 -16.20 -24.24
CA LYS A 354 2.92 -15.80 -23.59
C LYS A 354 2.74 -14.55 -22.74
N ARG A 355 2.05 -13.53 -23.27
CA ARG A 355 1.75 -12.29 -22.55
C ARG A 355 0.90 -12.58 -21.31
N LYS A 356 -0.16 -13.38 -21.45
CA LYS A 356 -1.02 -13.76 -20.33
C LYS A 356 -0.24 -14.53 -19.25
N GLU A 357 0.64 -15.45 -19.62
CA GLU A 357 1.50 -16.14 -18.64
C GLU A 357 2.46 -15.17 -17.96
N LEU A 358 3.09 -14.26 -18.71
CA LEU A 358 4.00 -13.28 -18.12
C LEU A 358 3.28 -12.38 -17.11
N GLU A 359 2.05 -11.96 -17.42
CA GLU A 359 1.18 -11.23 -16.50
C GLU A 359 0.82 -12.05 -15.26
N GLU A 360 0.47 -13.33 -15.42
CA GLU A 360 0.17 -14.22 -14.28
C GLU A 360 1.41 -14.41 -13.40
N ARG A 361 2.60 -14.54 -14.00
CA ARG A 361 3.87 -14.76 -13.30
C ARG A 361 4.46 -13.49 -12.68
N SER A 362 4.16 -12.32 -13.24
CA SER A 362 4.64 -11.02 -12.73
C SER A 362 3.76 -10.46 -11.61
N ARG A 363 2.56 -10.99 -11.40
CA ARG A 363 1.70 -10.63 -10.26
C ARG A 363 2.30 -11.15 -8.96
N GLN A 364 3.03 -10.27 -8.31
CA GLN A 364 3.42 -10.41 -6.92
C GLN A 364 2.41 -9.65 -6.04
N VAL A 365 2.10 -10.23 -4.90
CA VAL A 365 1.24 -9.64 -3.88
C VAL A 365 2.07 -9.45 -2.63
N GLU A 366 2.15 -8.21 -2.16
CA GLU A 366 2.64 -7.91 -0.81
C GLU A 366 1.46 -8.01 0.15
N ILE A 367 1.60 -8.87 1.15
CA ILE A 367 0.62 -9.07 2.20
C ILE A 367 1.19 -8.45 3.47
N GLU A 368 0.58 -7.36 3.92
CA GLU A 368 0.90 -6.67 5.17
C GLU A 368 -0.23 -6.91 6.18
N THR A 369 0.13 -7.24 7.41
CA THR A 369 -0.81 -7.31 8.54
C THR A 369 -0.38 -6.28 9.58
N LYS A 370 -1.32 -5.64 10.29
CA LYS A 370 -1.04 -4.64 11.33
C LYS A 370 -1.75 -5.05 12.61
N PHE A 371 -0.99 -5.28 13.67
CA PHE A 371 -1.51 -5.57 15.00
C PHE A 371 -1.29 -4.36 15.90
N ILE A 372 -2.36 -3.97 16.59
CA ILE A 372 -2.36 -2.91 17.58
C ILE A 372 -3.00 -3.51 18.82
N GLU A 373 -2.25 -3.55 19.91
CA GLU A 373 -2.72 -3.95 21.22
C GLU A 373 -2.57 -2.76 22.16
N VAL A 374 -3.64 -2.45 22.88
CA VAL A 374 -3.73 -1.36 23.84
C VAL A 374 -4.29 -1.95 25.11
N GLU A 375 -3.46 -2.04 26.13
CA GLU A 375 -3.83 -2.47 27.47
C GLU A 375 -3.84 -1.25 28.39
N GLN A 376 -4.96 -1.01 29.06
CA GLN A 376 -5.09 0.02 30.09
C GLN A 376 -5.63 -0.63 31.36
N GLY A 377 -4.85 -0.53 32.43
CA GLY A 377 -5.24 -0.96 33.76
C GLY A 377 -5.25 0.22 34.72
N ALA A 378 -6.34 0.39 35.44
CA ALA A 378 -6.42 1.29 36.58
C ALA A 378 -6.85 0.47 37.80
N LEU A 379 -6.10 0.60 38.89
CA LEU A 379 -6.40 -0.03 40.17
C LEU A 379 -6.51 1.06 41.23
N ASP A 380 -7.71 1.20 41.76
CA ASP A 380 -8.01 2.09 42.88
C ASP A 380 -8.51 1.24 44.05
N GLU A 381 -7.76 1.22 45.15
CA GLU A 381 -8.14 0.57 46.40
C GLU A 381 -8.16 1.59 47.52
N LEU A 382 -9.25 1.62 48.28
CA LEU A 382 -9.36 2.30 49.56
C LEU A 382 -10.07 1.37 50.54
N GLY A 383 -9.33 0.85 51.51
CA GLY A 383 -9.83 -0.09 52.52
C GLY A 383 -9.61 0.44 53.93
N PHE A 384 -10.59 0.19 54.81
CA PHE A 384 -10.49 0.48 56.23
C PHE A 384 -10.66 -0.82 57.01
N ASN A 385 -9.68 -1.16 57.84
CA ASN A 385 -9.82 -2.26 58.80
C ASN A 385 -9.74 -1.70 60.23
N TRP A 386 -10.74 -2.05 61.03
CA TRP A 386 -10.89 -1.58 62.41
C TRP A 386 -10.86 -2.78 63.33
N THR A 387 -9.87 -2.81 64.22
CA THR A 387 -9.76 -3.80 65.28
C THR A 387 -9.97 -3.09 66.62
N VAL A 388 -10.79 -3.67 67.48
CA VAL A 388 -11.14 -3.07 68.77
C VAL A 388 -10.84 -4.06 69.89
N GLY A 389 -10.19 -3.57 70.94
CA GLY A 389 -9.78 -4.32 72.13
C GLY A 389 -8.47 -5.07 71.98
N GLU A 390 -7.93 -5.49 73.13
CA GLU A 390 -6.76 -6.35 73.18
C GLU A 390 -7.19 -7.81 73.09
N ALA A 391 -6.44 -8.64 72.35
CA ALA A 391 -6.77 -10.05 72.19
C ALA A 391 -6.83 -10.74 73.56
N GLY A 392 -8.00 -11.30 73.89
CA GLY A 392 -8.25 -11.95 75.18
C GLY A 392 -8.87 -11.05 76.26
N ASP A 393 -9.05 -9.75 76.00
CA ASP A 393 -9.80 -8.84 76.87
C ASP A 393 -11.29 -8.81 76.47
N THR A 394 -12.19 -8.33 77.33
CA THR A 394 -13.61 -8.09 77.01
C THR A 394 -13.98 -6.65 77.32
N MET A 395 -14.41 -5.93 76.29
CA MET A 395 -14.92 -4.57 76.42
C MET A 395 -16.39 -4.58 76.81
N THR A 396 -16.71 -3.94 77.94
CA THR A 396 -18.09 -3.81 78.41
C THR A 396 -18.50 -2.34 78.47
N ALA A 397 -19.55 -1.96 77.76
CA ALA A 397 -20.18 -0.65 77.83
C ALA A 397 -21.65 -0.80 78.26
N GLY A 398 -21.90 -0.68 79.56
CA GLY A 398 -23.20 -1.01 80.13
C GLY A 398 -23.51 -2.51 80.03
N ALA A 399 -24.69 -2.87 79.52
CA ALA A 399 -25.06 -4.28 79.33
C ALA A 399 -24.41 -4.92 78.09
N LEU A 400 -23.72 -4.16 77.23
CA LEU A 400 -23.13 -4.66 75.98
C LEU A 400 -21.69 -5.12 76.21
N GLY A 401 -21.37 -6.37 75.86
CA GLY A 401 -20.03 -6.95 75.96
C GLY A 401 -19.48 -7.40 74.61
N MET A 402 -18.23 -7.03 74.28
CA MET A 402 -17.52 -7.38 73.05
C MET A 402 -16.14 -7.98 73.38
N PRO A 403 -15.72 -9.10 72.78
CA PRO A 403 -14.34 -9.59 72.93
C PRO A 403 -13.37 -8.64 72.21
N GLY A 404 -12.27 -8.32 72.85
CA GLY A 404 -11.17 -7.55 72.28
C GLY A 404 -10.37 -8.34 71.26
N GLY A 405 -9.78 -7.63 70.31
CA GLY A 405 -9.02 -8.19 69.19
C GLY A 405 -9.88 -8.60 67.98
N GLN A 406 -11.17 -8.25 67.95
CA GLN A 406 -12.07 -8.58 66.83
C GLN A 406 -12.10 -7.48 65.76
N ASN A 407 -12.14 -7.88 64.48
CA ASN A 407 -12.41 -7.00 63.35
C ASN A 407 -13.90 -6.71 63.26
N LEU A 408 -14.30 -5.45 63.47
CA LEU A 408 -15.71 -5.05 63.61
C LEU A 408 -16.60 -5.39 62.40
N PHE A 409 -16.02 -5.49 61.20
CA PHE A 409 -16.76 -5.66 59.95
C PHE A 409 -16.57 -7.01 59.24
N THR A 410 -15.48 -7.74 59.50
CA THR A 410 -15.20 -8.98 58.75
C THR A 410 -15.71 -10.24 59.44
N ASP A 411 -15.74 -10.24 60.77
CA ASP A 411 -16.10 -11.43 61.56
C ASP A 411 -17.61 -11.48 61.87
N SER A 412 -18.23 -10.32 62.09
CA SER A 412 -19.67 -10.18 62.39
C SER A 412 -20.59 -10.57 61.23
N LEU A 413 -20.14 -10.35 59.98
CA LEU A 413 -20.90 -10.68 58.77
C LEU A 413 -20.77 -12.15 58.34
N ARG A 414 -19.74 -12.87 58.81
CA ARG A 414 -19.39 -14.21 58.29
C ARG A 414 -19.97 -15.34 59.13
N ASP A 415 -20.15 -15.13 60.43
CA ASP A 415 -20.68 -16.14 61.37
C ASP A 415 -22.15 -15.90 61.77
N GLY A 416 -22.74 -14.77 61.37
CA GLY A 416 -24.15 -14.41 61.68
C GLY A 416 -24.46 -14.32 63.18
N GLN A 417 -23.44 -14.33 64.04
CA GLN A 417 -23.55 -14.19 65.48
C GLN A 417 -23.44 -12.72 65.86
N GLU A 418 -24.40 -12.22 66.64
CA GLU A 418 -24.44 -10.81 67.03
C GLU A 418 -23.18 -10.42 67.80
N SER A 419 -22.35 -9.56 67.22
CA SER A 419 -21.14 -9.02 67.87
C SER A 419 -21.45 -8.07 69.03
N PHE A 420 -22.74 -7.82 69.27
CA PHE A 420 -23.27 -7.02 70.37
C PHE A 420 -24.31 -7.86 71.11
N ALA A 421 -23.97 -8.39 72.28
CA ALA A 421 -24.93 -9.09 73.13
C ALA A 421 -25.17 -8.30 74.41
N THR A 422 -26.44 -8.05 74.73
CA THR A 422 -26.83 -7.48 76.03
C THR A 422 -26.85 -8.57 77.10
N GLY A 423 -25.93 -8.50 78.06
CA GLY A 423 -26.04 -9.24 79.34
C GLY A 423 -25.42 -10.64 79.37
N ILE A 424 -24.26 -10.86 78.74
CA ILE A 424 -23.53 -12.14 78.83
C ILE A 424 -22.36 -12.00 79.82
N ASN A 425 -22.25 -12.91 80.78
CA ASN A 425 -21.10 -12.99 81.69
C ASN A 425 -19.83 -13.42 80.92
N PRO A 426 -18.66 -12.82 81.16
CA PRO A 426 -17.41 -13.14 80.46
C PRO A 426 -16.99 -14.61 80.53
N ALA A 427 -17.47 -15.36 81.53
CA ALA A 427 -17.15 -16.78 81.74
C ALA A 427 -17.93 -17.75 80.82
N ASP A 428 -19.01 -17.29 80.16
CA ASP A 428 -19.90 -18.15 79.36
C ASP A 428 -19.56 -18.18 77.86
N ARG A 429 -18.44 -17.57 77.42
CA ARG A 429 -18.01 -17.63 76.02
C ARG A 429 -17.12 -18.83 75.74
N ALA A 430 -17.56 -19.68 74.81
CA ALA A 430 -16.79 -20.78 74.26
C ALA A 430 -15.56 -20.27 73.50
N SER A 431 -14.44 -20.95 73.73
CA SER A 431 -13.10 -20.74 73.16
C SER A 431 -13.00 -21.16 71.69
N SER A 432 -13.86 -20.64 70.81
CA SER A 432 -13.69 -20.75 69.36
C SER A 432 -13.00 -19.50 68.84
N PHE A 433 -11.72 -19.33 69.23
CA PHE A 433 -10.83 -18.36 68.63
C PHE A 433 -10.35 -18.89 67.28
N ASN A 434 -10.73 -18.21 66.20
CA ASN A 434 -10.24 -18.50 64.87
C ASN A 434 -8.84 -17.90 64.73
N SER A 435 -7.84 -18.78 64.80
CA SER A 435 -6.41 -18.49 64.79
C SER A 435 -5.90 -18.10 63.39
N TYR A 436 -6.27 -16.90 62.92
CA TYR A 436 -5.65 -16.28 61.74
C TYR A 436 -4.98 -14.92 62.04
N ALA A 437 -4.90 -14.51 63.30
CA ALA A 437 -4.15 -13.33 63.75
C ALA A 437 -2.80 -13.69 64.40
N ASN A 438 -2.13 -14.74 63.92
CA ASN A 438 -0.80 -15.14 64.38
C ASN A 438 0.26 -14.93 63.30
N GLU A 439 0.34 -13.71 62.76
CA GLU A 439 1.60 -13.17 62.27
C GLU A 439 1.98 -11.97 63.14
N THR A 440 2.73 -12.28 64.20
CA THR A 440 3.67 -11.45 64.96
C THR A 440 3.66 -9.95 64.64
N TYR A 441 2.68 -9.21 65.16
CA TYR A 441 2.81 -7.77 65.39
C TYR A 441 2.78 -7.51 66.89
N ASN A 442 3.93 -7.17 67.45
CA ASN A 442 4.14 -6.97 68.88
C ASN A 442 3.58 -5.59 69.30
N PRO A 443 2.46 -5.51 70.05
CA PRO A 443 1.67 -4.29 70.18
C PRO A 443 2.20 -3.26 71.19
N THR A 444 3.48 -3.36 71.62
CA THR A 444 4.07 -2.48 72.64
C THR A 444 4.71 -1.20 72.11
N GLY A 445 4.62 -0.90 70.81
CA GLY A 445 5.20 0.30 70.20
C GLY A 445 4.18 1.40 69.95
N SER A 446 4.24 2.51 70.69
CA SER A 446 3.50 3.73 70.33
C SER A 446 4.21 4.45 69.18
N GLY A 447 3.83 4.18 67.94
CA GLY A 447 4.39 4.86 66.76
C GLY A 447 3.61 4.57 65.46
N LEU A 448 3.66 5.51 64.51
CA LEU A 448 3.24 5.24 63.12
C LEU A 448 4.23 4.25 62.50
N VAL A 449 3.78 3.02 62.24
CA VAL A 449 4.53 2.04 61.45
C VAL A 449 3.71 1.77 60.20
N GLY A 450 4.22 2.17 59.04
CA GLY A 450 3.57 1.93 57.75
C GLY A 450 4.58 1.43 56.73
N THR A 451 4.19 0.41 55.97
CA THR A 451 4.83 0.09 54.67
C THR A 451 4.18 0.94 53.58
N ALA A 452 4.69 0.93 52.35
CA ALA A 452 4.39 1.89 51.27
C ALA A 452 2.91 1.98 50.78
N SER A 453 1.95 1.44 51.52
CA SER A 453 0.51 1.44 51.16
C SER A 453 -0.41 1.34 52.38
N GLU A 454 0.14 1.30 53.59
CA GLU A 454 -0.60 0.97 54.81
C GLU A 454 -0.28 1.96 55.92
N LEU A 455 -1.29 2.64 56.44
CA LEU A 455 -1.18 3.52 57.61
C LEU A 455 -1.85 2.83 58.80
N MET A 456 -1.05 2.49 59.81
CA MET A 456 -1.54 1.95 61.08
C MET A 456 -1.57 3.05 62.15
N VAL A 457 -2.73 3.25 62.78
CA VAL A 457 -2.90 4.08 63.97
C VAL A 457 -3.19 3.16 65.15
N GLN A 458 -2.24 3.08 66.07
CA GLN A 458 -2.32 2.23 67.24
C GLN A 458 -2.57 3.05 68.50
N LYS A 459 -3.55 2.65 69.32
CA LYS A 459 -3.78 3.12 70.70
C LYS A 459 -3.97 4.64 70.87
N ILE A 460 -5.19 5.12 70.66
CA ILE A 460 -5.60 6.48 71.05
C ILE A 460 -5.82 6.48 72.57
N LYS A 461 -5.13 7.35 73.32
CA LYS A 461 -5.13 7.42 74.81
C LYS A 461 -6.49 7.06 75.43
N GLY A 462 -6.58 5.87 76.04
CA GLY A 462 -7.75 5.40 76.80
C GLY A 462 -8.70 4.45 76.05
N ALA A 463 -8.51 4.21 74.76
CA ALA A 463 -9.29 3.25 73.97
C ALA A 463 -8.37 2.30 73.19
N PRO A 464 -8.46 0.98 73.39
CA PRO A 464 -7.75 -0.01 72.56
C PRO A 464 -8.48 -0.12 71.21
N VAL A 465 -8.16 0.76 70.28
CA VAL A 465 -8.66 0.74 68.90
C VAL A 465 -7.46 0.86 67.97
N ASP A 466 -7.39 -0.06 67.01
CA ASP A 466 -6.40 -0.09 65.94
C ASP A 466 -7.10 0.13 64.60
N LEU A 467 -6.62 1.12 63.84
CA LEU A 467 -7.10 1.45 62.51
C LEU A 467 -5.98 1.20 61.50
N VAL A 468 -6.28 0.39 60.50
CA VAL A 468 -5.42 0.16 59.34
C VAL A 468 -6.11 0.71 58.09
N ILE A 469 -5.48 1.69 57.45
CA ILE A 469 -5.94 2.27 56.18
C ILE A 469 -5.05 1.73 55.06
N ARG A 470 -5.68 1.12 54.06
CA ARG A 470 -5.04 0.69 52.82
C ARG A 470 -5.49 1.62 51.70
N ALA A 471 -4.54 2.24 51.02
CA ALA A 471 -4.81 3.06 49.86
C ALA A 471 -3.79 2.73 48.77
N LEU A 472 -4.27 2.34 47.59
CA LEU A 472 -3.44 2.03 46.43
C LEU A 472 -4.08 2.64 45.18
N GLU A 473 -3.33 3.48 44.48
CA GLU A 473 -3.70 4.01 43.17
C GLU A 473 -2.60 3.62 42.18
N ARG A 474 -2.93 2.82 41.16
CA ARG A 474 -1.99 2.40 40.13
C ARG A 474 -2.63 2.50 38.76
N MET A 475 -1.98 3.24 37.87
CA MET A 475 -2.29 3.25 36.45
C MET A 475 -1.18 2.51 35.69
N SER A 476 -1.57 1.63 34.78
CA SER A 476 -0.69 0.88 33.88
C SER A 476 -1.22 1.03 32.47
N GLY A 477 -0.34 1.36 31.53
CA GLY A 477 -0.64 1.43 30.11
C GLY A 477 0.43 0.69 29.32
N SER A 478 0.02 -0.12 28.35
CA SER A 478 0.91 -0.80 27.42
C SER A 478 0.32 -0.73 26.02
N ASP A 479 1.10 -0.22 25.06
CA ASP A 479 0.73 -0.15 23.65
C ASP A 479 1.74 -0.99 22.85
N LEU A 480 1.26 -1.98 22.09
CA LEU A 480 2.08 -2.82 21.22
C LEU A 480 1.64 -2.64 19.76
N LEU A 481 2.61 -2.33 18.90
CA LEU A 481 2.41 -2.14 17.45
C LEU A 481 3.30 -3.13 16.70
N SER A 482 2.73 -3.91 15.78
CA SER A 482 3.52 -4.75 14.86
C SER A 482 2.94 -4.76 13.44
N ALA A 483 3.82 -4.82 12.44
CA ALA A 483 3.43 -4.78 11.03
C ALA A 483 4.24 -5.78 10.17
N PRO A 484 4.04 -7.11 10.30
CA PRO A 484 4.76 -8.06 9.46
C PRO A 484 4.25 -8.03 8.02
N LYS A 485 5.20 -8.14 7.09
CA LYS A 485 4.97 -8.09 5.64
C LYS A 485 5.68 -9.23 4.91
N ILE A 486 5.03 -9.80 3.90
CA ILE A 486 5.59 -10.85 3.05
C ILE A 486 5.19 -10.64 1.59
N LEU A 487 6.11 -10.92 0.67
CA LEU A 487 5.88 -10.87 -0.77
C LEU A 487 5.71 -12.29 -1.29
N THR A 488 4.61 -12.57 -2.00
CA THR A 488 4.35 -13.88 -2.62
C THR A 488 3.86 -13.75 -4.05
N LYS A 489 3.97 -14.81 -4.84
CA LYS A 489 3.34 -14.88 -6.16
C LYS A 489 1.87 -15.27 -6.01
N SER A 490 1.06 -14.88 -6.99
CA SER A 490 -0.34 -15.30 -7.04
C SER A 490 -0.45 -16.83 -7.08
N GLY A 491 -1.20 -17.41 -6.13
CA GLY A 491 -1.40 -18.86 -6.03
C GLY A 491 -0.32 -19.63 -5.27
N GLU A 492 0.74 -18.96 -4.80
CA GLU A 492 1.81 -19.58 -4.02
C GLU A 492 1.64 -19.30 -2.51
N VAL A 493 1.78 -20.34 -1.68
CA VAL A 493 1.65 -20.22 -0.21
C VAL A 493 2.96 -19.70 0.37
N ALA A 494 2.93 -18.54 1.00
CA ALA A 494 4.06 -17.97 1.73
C ALA A 494 3.78 -17.96 3.24
N ARG A 495 4.81 -18.19 4.05
CA ARG A 495 4.71 -18.25 5.53
C ARG A 495 5.76 -17.35 6.17
N ILE A 496 5.31 -16.51 7.09
CA ILE A 496 6.16 -15.68 7.95
C ILE A 496 5.88 -16.05 9.41
N HIS A 497 6.93 -16.26 10.20
CA HIS A 497 6.83 -16.50 11.64
C HIS A 497 7.68 -15.45 12.35
N VAL A 498 7.09 -14.77 13.33
CA VAL A 498 7.75 -13.76 14.17
C VAL A 498 7.47 -14.16 15.61
N GLY A 499 8.53 -14.50 16.34
CA GLY A 499 8.41 -14.94 17.73
C GLY A 499 9.72 -15.48 18.28
N GLU A 500 9.70 -15.86 19.55
CA GLU A 500 10.84 -16.46 20.24
C GLU A 500 10.73 -17.99 20.25
N VAL A 501 11.88 -18.67 20.22
CA VAL A 501 11.96 -20.13 20.31
C VAL A 501 12.31 -20.53 21.73
N HIS A 502 11.37 -21.16 22.44
CA HIS A 502 11.62 -21.76 23.74
C HIS A 502 11.85 -23.26 23.61
N TRP A 503 12.92 -23.74 24.22
CA TRP A 503 13.26 -25.16 24.26
C TRP A 503 12.62 -25.79 25.50
N PHE A 504 11.86 -26.86 25.30
CA PHE A 504 11.31 -27.66 26.39
C PHE A 504 12.00 -29.03 26.42
N PRO A 505 12.39 -29.53 27.60
CA PRO A 505 12.93 -30.87 27.73
C PRO A 505 11.88 -31.90 27.29
N SER A 506 12.27 -32.81 26.40
CA SER A 506 11.38 -33.83 25.82
C SER A 506 11.22 -35.07 26.71
N ALA A 507 12.13 -35.28 27.66
CA ALA A 507 12.09 -36.36 28.63
C ALA A 507 12.82 -35.93 29.91
N TYR A 508 12.31 -36.38 31.05
CA TYR A 508 12.98 -36.29 32.35
C TYR A 508 13.41 -37.69 32.74
N ASP A 509 14.71 -37.91 32.91
CA ASP A 509 15.20 -39.15 33.50
C ASP A 509 15.24 -38.99 35.02
N VAL A 510 14.66 -39.95 35.74
CA VAL A 510 14.64 -39.95 37.21
C VAL A 510 15.65 -40.99 37.65
N GLU A 511 16.87 -40.55 37.97
CA GLU A 511 17.84 -41.40 38.65
C GLU A 511 17.34 -41.67 40.07
N ILE A 512 16.77 -42.85 40.28
CA ILE A 512 16.50 -43.36 41.63
C ILE A 512 17.81 -43.94 42.15
N GLU A 513 18.60 -43.12 42.85
CA GLU A 513 19.69 -43.63 43.68
C GLU A 513 19.10 -44.52 44.79
N ARG A 514 19.11 -45.83 44.55
CA ARG A 514 18.88 -46.80 45.62
C ARG A 514 20.14 -46.83 46.49
N TYR A 515 20.11 -46.16 47.63
CA TYR A 515 21.06 -46.42 48.70
C TYR A 515 21.00 -47.91 49.06
N ALA A 516 22.09 -48.64 48.81
CA ALA A 516 22.24 -50.02 49.24
C ALA A 516 22.20 -50.06 50.78
N GLN A 517 21.29 -50.88 51.32
CA GLN A 517 21.22 -51.18 52.76
C GLN A 517 22.36 -52.08 53.21
#